data_AF-A0A318ID29-F1
#
_entry.id   AF-A0A318ID29-F1
#
_cell.length_a   1.000
_cell.length_b   1.000
_cell.length_c   1.000
_cell.angle_alpha   90.00
_cell.angle_beta   90.00
_cell.angle_gamma   90.00
#
_symmetry.space_group_name_H-M   'P 1'
#
loop_
_entity.id
_entity.type
_entity.pdbx_description
1 polymer ?
#
loop_
_entity_poly.entity_id
_entity_poly.type
_entity_poly.pdbx_seq_one_letter_code
_entity_poly.pdbx_strand_id
1 'polypeptide(L)'
;MSKRALVKYLSELKKKELEEQIIDLYHRFPVVKEYYDFVFNPREDKLVQDAKIKISNEYFPLRRKRAKARRSVAQKYIKHFIKLGVDPHLTADLMLYNLEVAQSFSLEKNVPEAFYKSMGNSFGELVQFISVNTLLREFKARIVACYRFTQDHHWPNADDFSKSLDIID
;
A
#
# COMPACT_ATOMS: atom_id res chain seq x y z
N MET A 1 -18.44 -11.13 -25.38
CA MET A 1 -19.10 -9.82 -25.51
C MET A 1 -18.05 -8.73 -25.34
N SER A 2 -17.97 -7.72 -26.21
CA SER A 2 -16.98 -6.63 -26.11
C SER A 2 -17.45 -5.54 -25.13
N LYS A 3 -16.55 -4.65 -24.67
CA LYS A 3 -16.92 -3.47 -23.86
C LYS A 3 -18.02 -2.64 -24.52
N ARG A 4 -17.94 -2.45 -25.84
CA ARG A 4 -18.95 -1.72 -26.62
C ARG A 4 -20.31 -2.42 -26.61
N ALA A 5 -20.33 -3.75 -26.75
CA ALA A 5 -21.56 -4.53 -26.71
C ALA A 5 -22.21 -4.51 -25.32
N LEU A 6 -21.42 -4.57 -24.24
CA LEU A 6 -21.91 -4.43 -22.87
C LEU A 6 -22.52 -3.05 -22.62
N VAL A 7 -21.86 -1.97 -23.04
CA VAL A 7 -22.40 -0.61 -22.89
C VAL A 7 -23.74 -0.45 -23.61
N LYS A 8 -23.87 -0.97 -24.84
CA LYS A 8 -25.13 -0.96 -25.58
C LYS A 8 -26.21 -1.75 -24.83
N TYR A 9 -25.90 -2.96 -24.39
CA TYR A 9 -26.82 -3.79 -23.60
C TYR A 9 -27.33 -3.06 -22.35
N LEU A 10 -26.43 -2.46 -21.56
CA LEU A 10 -26.80 -1.71 -20.35
C LEU A 10 -27.67 -0.49 -20.65
N SER A 11 -27.46 0.18 -21.79
CA SER A 11 -28.26 1.36 -22.18
C SER A 11 -29.71 1.02 -22.57
N GLU A 12 -29.98 -0.25 -22.87
CA GLU A 12 -31.31 -0.74 -23.25
C GLU A 12 -32.13 -1.22 -22.02
N LEU A 13 -31.49 -1.37 -20.86
CA LEU A 13 -32.13 -1.85 -19.62
C LEU A 13 -32.88 -0.76 -18.87
N LYS A 14 -33.98 -1.14 -18.23
CA LYS A 14 -34.70 -0.29 -17.27
C LYS A 14 -33.96 -0.24 -15.94
N LYS A 15 -34.22 0.83 -15.17
CA LYS A 15 -33.63 1.05 -13.83
C LYS A 15 -33.68 -0.19 -12.93
N LYS A 16 -34.85 -0.85 -12.83
CA LYS A 16 -35.03 -2.04 -11.98
C LYS A 16 -34.14 -3.21 -12.41
N GLU A 17 -33.98 -3.43 -13.70
CA GLU A 17 -33.14 -4.51 -14.24
C GLU A 17 -31.65 -4.23 -13.97
N LEU A 18 -31.24 -2.95 -14.04
CA LEU A 18 -29.89 -2.52 -13.65
C LEU A 18 -29.65 -2.73 -12.16
N GLU A 19 -30.61 -2.39 -11.30
CA GLU A 19 -30.53 -2.62 -9.85
C GLU A 19 -30.38 -4.11 -9.52
N GLU A 20 -31.21 -4.96 -10.12
CA GLU A 20 -31.14 -6.42 -9.95
C GLU A 20 -29.79 -6.99 -10.41
N GLN A 21 -29.25 -6.49 -11.53
CA GLN A 21 -27.92 -6.89 -11.99
C GLN A 21 -26.81 -6.48 -11.03
N ILE A 22 -26.84 -5.24 -10.51
CA ILE A 22 -25.83 -4.77 -9.54
C ILE A 22 -25.87 -5.62 -8.25
N ILE A 23 -27.08 -5.96 -7.78
CA ILE A 23 -27.26 -6.82 -6.60
C ILE A 23 -26.73 -8.24 -6.87
N ASP A 24 -26.99 -8.83 -8.03
CA ASP A 24 -26.40 -10.13 -8.40
C ASP A 24 -24.87 -10.07 -8.46
N LEU A 25 -24.29 -8.99 -9.01
CA LEU A 25 -22.84 -8.79 -9.00
C LEU A 25 -22.27 -8.71 -7.57
N TYR A 26 -22.96 -7.98 -6.68
CA TYR A 26 -22.59 -7.87 -5.27
C TYR A 26 -22.62 -9.23 -4.56
N HIS A 27 -23.64 -10.06 -4.81
CA HIS A 27 -23.73 -11.38 -4.20
C HIS A 27 -22.74 -12.40 -4.79
N ARG A 28 -22.48 -12.33 -6.10
CA ARG A 28 -21.68 -13.32 -6.81
C ARG A 28 -20.18 -13.09 -6.70
N PHE A 29 -19.74 -11.84 -6.63
CA PHE A 29 -18.31 -11.51 -6.71
C PHE A 29 -17.80 -10.89 -5.40
N PRO A 30 -16.93 -11.58 -4.64
CA PRO A 30 -16.40 -11.06 -3.38
C PRO A 30 -15.74 -9.69 -3.47
N VAL A 31 -15.07 -9.39 -4.59
CA VAL A 31 -14.42 -8.09 -4.81
C VAL A 31 -15.42 -6.94 -5.02
N VAL A 32 -16.60 -7.22 -5.57
CA VAL A 32 -17.68 -6.23 -5.71
C VAL A 32 -18.32 -5.99 -4.35
N LYS A 33 -18.56 -7.08 -3.60
CA LYS A 33 -19.02 -7.01 -2.21
C LYS A 33 -18.10 -6.15 -1.35
N GLU A 34 -16.81 -6.45 -1.38
CA GLU A 34 -15.78 -5.72 -0.61
C GLU A 34 -15.76 -4.23 -0.94
N TYR A 35 -15.85 -3.87 -2.23
CA TYR A 35 -15.93 -2.47 -2.64
C TYR A 35 -17.16 -1.76 -2.06
N TYR A 36 -18.35 -2.33 -2.18
CA TYR A 36 -19.56 -1.71 -1.62
C TYR A 36 -19.54 -1.68 -0.09
N ASP A 37 -19.11 -2.76 0.56
CA ASP A 37 -18.95 -2.80 2.02
C ASP A 37 -18.01 -1.68 2.50
N PHE A 38 -16.93 -1.44 1.76
CA PHE A 38 -16.00 -0.36 2.03
C PHE A 38 -16.67 1.02 1.81
N VAL A 39 -17.30 1.27 0.66
CA VAL A 39 -17.96 2.55 0.38
C VAL A 39 -19.02 2.91 1.42
N PHE A 40 -19.78 1.93 1.91
CA PHE A 40 -20.82 2.16 2.92
C PHE A 40 -20.29 2.23 4.36
N ASN A 41 -19.20 1.51 4.66
CA ASN A 41 -18.62 1.46 6.01
C ASN A 41 -17.09 1.30 5.96
N PRO A 42 -16.35 2.37 5.61
CA PRO A 42 -14.94 2.28 5.24
C PRO A 42 -14.04 1.72 6.35
N ARG A 43 -14.27 2.14 7.61
CA ARG A 43 -13.47 1.76 8.80
C ARG A 43 -11.96 1.78 8.54
N GLU A 44 -11.51 2.80 7.82
CA GLU A 44 -10.15 2.88 7.26
C GLU A 44 -9.08 2.82 8.34
N ASP A 45 -9.27 3.50 9.47
CA ASP A 45 -8.35 3.44 10.62
C ASP A 45 -8.10 2.00 11.09
N LYS A 46 -9.17 1.20 11.15
CA LYS A 46 -9.08 -0.20 11.55
C LYS A 46 -8.37 -1.03 10.48
N LEU A 47 -8.66 -0.79 9.20
CA LEU A 47 -7.97 -1.47 8.10
C LEU A 47 -6.46 -1.21 8.13
N VAL A 48 -6.07 0.05 8.33
CA VAL A 48 -4.66 0.46 8.44
C VAL A 48 -4.03 -0.17 9.67
N GLN A 49 -4.68 -0.12 10.83
CA GLN A 49 -4.17 -0.72 12.06
C GLN A 49 -3.95 -2.24 11.88
N ASP A 50 -4.91 -2.95 11.32
CA ASP A 50 -4.80 -4.38 11.03
C ASP A 50 -3.65 -4.67 10.06
N ALA A 51 -3.50 -3.85 9.01
CA ALA A 51 -2.40 -3.98 8.05
C ALA A 51 -1.04 -3.75 8.73
N LYS A 52 -0.88 -2.69 9.54
CA LYS A 52 0.33 -2.40 10.31
C LYS A 52 0.70 -3.56 11.23
N ILE A 53 -0.26 -4.12 11.96
CA ILE A 53 -0.04 -5.29 12.83
C ILE A 53 0.47 -6.48 12.01
N LYS A 54 -0.08 -6.73 10.82
CA LYS A 54 0.34 -7.85 9.97
C LYS A 54 1.75 -7.63 9.41
N ILE A 55 2.07 -6.41 8.98
CA ILE A 55 3.41 -6.03 8.51
C ILE A 55 4.43 -6.16 9.65
N SER A 56 4.15 -5.60 10.82
CA SER A 56 5.01 -5.69 12.00
C SER A 56 5.33 -7.14 12.36
N ASN A 57 4.34 -8.02 12.35
CA ASN A 57 4.53 -9.43 12.66
C ASN A 57 5.40 -10.18 11.64
N GLU A 58 5.60 -9.64 10.43
CA GLU A 58 6.55 -10.22 9.48
C GLU A 58 8.00 -10.10 9.92
N TYR A 59 8.34 -8.94 10.51
CA TYR A 59 9.68 -8.58 10.95
C TYR A 59 9.90 -8.85 12.44
N PHE A 60 8.90 -8.59 13.27
CA PHE A 60 8.92 -8.72 14.73
C PHE A 60 7.72 -9.55 15.21
N PRO A 61 7.76 -10.87 15.04
CA PRO A 61 6.64 -11.74 15.39
C PRO A 61 6.45 -11.87 16.90
N LEU A 62 5.21 -11.76 17.37
CA LEU A 62 4.87 -11.99 18.79
C LEU A 62 4.68 -13.47 19.15
N ARG A 63 4.20 -14.29 18.21
CA ARG A 63 3.79 -15.70 18.48
C ARG A 63 4.77 -16.75 17.98
N ARG A 64 5.72 -16.39 17.11
CA ARG A 64 6.67 -17.35 16.50
C ARG A 64 8.10 -16.93 16.80
N LYS A 65 9.00 -17.91 16.92
CA LYS A 65 10.41 -17.68 17.28
C LYS A 65 11.21 -16.90 16.22
N ARG A 66 10.84 -17.00 14.93
CA ARG A 66 11.63 -16.41 13.83
C ARG A 66 10.77 -15.54 12.92
N ALA A 67 11.31 -14.38 12.56
CA ALA A 67 10.77 -13.48 11.55
C ALA A 67 10.79 -14.14 10.17
N LYS A 68 9.73 -13.95 9.38
CA LYS A 68 9.70 -14.40 7.98
C LYS A 68 10.14 -13.31 7.01
N ALA A 69 10.10 -12.04 7.43
CA ALA A 69 10.51 -10.87 6.64
C ALA A 69 9.94 -10.88 5.19
N ARG A 70 8.68 -11.27 5.04
CA ARG A 70 8.03 -11.36 3.72
C ARG A 70 7.59 -9.97 3.28
N ARG A 71 8.46 -9.34 2.49
CA ARG A 71 8.23 -8.03 1.84
C ARG A 71 6.91 -7.95 1.05
N SER A 72 6.48 -9.07 0.45
CA SER A 72 5.24 -9.15 -0.33
C SER A 72 3.96 -8.92 0.49
N VAL A 73 4.01 -9.08 1.82
CA VAL A 73 2.84 -8.84 2.69
C VAL A 73 2.45 -7.37 2.67
N ALA A 74 3.41 -6.47 2.90
CA ALA A 74 3.16 -5.03 2.83
C ALA A 74 2.68 -4.62 1.44
N GLN A 75 3.35 -5.10 0.38
CA GLN A 75 2.96 -4.76 -0.99
C GLN A 75 1.54 -5.21 -1.34
N LYS A 76 1.08 -6.34 -0.78
CA LYS A 76 -0.30 -6.80 -0.96
C LYS A 76 -1.30 -5.80 -0.35
N TYR A 77 -1.03 -5.30 0.86
CA TYR A 77 -1.91 -4.33 1.52
C TYR A 77 -1.91 -2.98 0.80
N ILE A 78 -0.73 -2.46 0.45
CA ILE A 78 -0.60 -1.17 -0.25
C ILE A 78 -1.36 -1.20 -1.58
N LYS A 79 -1.14 -2.23 -2.41
CA LYS A 79 -1.87 -2.39 -3.68
C LYS A 79 -3.38 -2.53 -3.48
N HIS A 80 -3.79 -3.21 -2.41
CA HIS A 80 -5.20 -3.37 -2.09
C HIS A 80 -5.84 -2.04 -1.67
N PHE A 81 -5.17 -1.24 -0.85
CA PHE A 81 -5.65 0.06 -0.39
C PHE A 81 -5.81 1.04 -1.56
N ILE A 82 -4.82 1.11 -2.45
CA ILE A 82 -4.88 1.91 -3.67
C ILE A 82 -6.07 1.47 -4.54
N LYS A 83 -6.27 0.16 -4.69
CA LYS A 83 -7.38 -0.38 -5.50
C LYS A 83 -8.75 -0.11 -4.88
N LEU A 84 -8.85 -0.18 -3.55
CA LEU A 84 -10.08 0.02 -2.81
C LEU A 84 -10.46 1.51 -2.69
N GLY A 85 -9.48 2.40 -2.82
CA GLY A 85 -9.68 3.85 -2.69
C GLY A 85 -9.64 4.33 -1.24
N VAL A 86 -8.80 3.70 -0.41
CA VAL A 86 -8.53 4.16 0.98
C VAL A 86 -7.91 5.55 0.94
N ASP A 87 -8.19 6.37 1.95
CA ASP A 87 -7.66 7.73 2.08
C ASP A 87 -6.14 7.77 1.80
N PRO A 88 -5.69 8.72 0.95
CA PRO A 88 -4.28 8.84 0.60
C PRO A 88 -3.34 9.06 1.79
N HIS A 89 -3.74 9.80 2.84
CA HIS A 89 -2.90 9.97 4.03
C HIS A 89 -2.71 8.66 4.76
N LEU A 90 -3.78 7.89 4.93
CA LEU A 90 -3.74 6.57 5.57
C LEU A 90 -2.92 5.56 4.76
N THR A 91 -3.02 5.61 3.44
CA THR A 91 -2.22 4.77 2.54
C THR A 91 -0.74 5.14 2.60
N ALA A 92 -0.41 6.44 2.53
CA ALA A 92 0.96 6.95 2.66
C ALA A 92 1.58 6.60 4.02
N ASP A 93 0.81 6.71 5.09
CA ASP A 93 1.22 6.33 6.44
C ASP A 93 1.56 4.83 6.54
N LEU A 94 0.78 3.95 5.88
CA LEU A 94 1.10 2.52 5.80
C LEU A 94 2.38 2.26 4.99
N MET A 95 2.58 2.97 3.86
CA MET A 95 3.77 2.85 3.02
C MET A 95 5.04 3.24 3.79
N LEU A 96 5.01 4.35 4.53
CA LEU A 96 6.11 4.77 5.41
C LEU A 96 6.32 3.79 6.55
N TYR A 97 5.26 3.34 7.20
CA TYR A 97 5.36 2.37 8.29
C TYR A 97 6.07 1.08 7.84
N ASN A 98 5.80 0.60 6.61
CA ASN A 98 6.51 -0.55 6.06
C ASN A 98 8.03 -0.30 5.98
N LEU A 99 8.46 0.87 5.52
CA LEU A 99 9.88 1.23 5.43
C LEU A 99 10.51 1.34 6.82
N GLU A 100 9.85 2.03 7.75
CA GLU A 100 10.35 2.25 9.13
C GLU A 100 10.55 0.92 9.88
N VAL A 101 9.59 0.01 9.77
CA VAL A 101 9.68 -1.32 10.40
C VAL A 101 10.79 -2.16 9.75
N ALA A 102 10.92 -2.10 8.43
CA ALA A 102 11.97 -2.81 7.72
C ALA A 102 13.37 -2.25 8.06
N GLN A 103 13.51 -0.93 8.16
CA GLN A 103 14.73 -0.26 8.60
C GLN A 103 15.10 -0.71 10.02
N SER A 104 14.16 -0.68 10.95
CA SER A 104 14.36 -1.18 12.33
C SER A 104 14.82 -2.65 12.32
N PHE A 105 14.21 -3.50 11.49
CA PHE A 105 14.59 -4.91 11.38
C PHE A 105 16.02 -5.11 10.86
N SER A 106 16.48 -4.25 9.95
CA SER A 106 17.83 -4.33 9.39
C SER A 106 18.93 -4.01 10.41
N LEU A 107 18.62 -3.28 11.49
CA LEU A 107 19.59 -2.99 12.56
C LEU A 107 19.97 -4.25 13.35
N GLU A 108 19.05 -5.20 13.50
CA GLU A 108 19.22 -6.37 14.35
C GLU A 108 19.58 -7.64 13.57
N LYS A 109 19.57 -7.59 12.24
CA LYS A 109 19.64 -8.76 11.37
C LYS A 109 20.49 -8.49 10.15
N ASN A 110 21.32 -9.47 9.78
CA ASN A 110 21.92 -9.48 8.46
C ASN A 110 20.84 -9.77 7.41
N VAL A 111 20.59 -8.80 6.53
CA VAL A 111 19.58 -8.88 5.48
C VAL A 111 20.24 -9.03 4.11
N PRO A 112 19.63 -9.81 3.18
CA PRO A 112 20.21 -10.04 1.86
C PRO A 112 20.10 -8.80 0.96
N GLU A 113 20.90 -8.71 -0.10
CA GLU A 113 20.85 -7.59 -1.05
C GLU A 113 19.45 -7.31 -1.64
N ALA A 114 18.70 -8.38 -1.91
CA ALA A 114 17.33 -8.29 -2.40
C ALA A 114 16.40 -7.52 -1.43
N PHE A 115 16.71 -7.49 -0.14
CA PHE A 115 16.00 -6.69 0.85
C PHE A 115 16.14 -5.19 0.55
N TYR A 116 17.38 -4.71 0.41
CA TYR A 116 17.69 -3.31 0.10
C TYR A 116 17.00 -2.86 -1.19
N LYS A 117 17.15 -3.65 -2.27
CA LYS A 117 16.47 -3.40 -3.55
C LYS A 117 14.96 -3.25 -3.39
N SER A 118 14.33 -4.11 -2.59
CA SER A 118 12.89 -4.03 -2.34
C SER A 118 12.50 -2.77 -1.58
N MET A 119 13.33 -2.32 -0.63
CA MET A 119 13.05 -1.10 0.15
C MET A 119 13.26 0.16 -0.69
N GLY A 120 14.27 0.18 -1.56
CA GLY A 120 14.44 1.26 -2.54
C GLY A 120 13.24 1.41 -3.46
N ASN A 121 12.73 0.28 -4.00
CA ASN A 121 11.50 0.29 -4.79
C ASN A 121 10.30 0.81 -4.00
N SER A 122 10.11 0.35 -2.75
CA SER A 122 9.00 0.82 -1.90
C SER A 122 9.12 2.31 -1.57
N PHE A 123 10.34 2.84 -1.42
CA PHE A 123 10.59 4.26 -1.21
C PHE A 123 10.25 5.09 -2.46
N GLY A 124 10.69 4.65 -3.65
CA GLY A 124 10.31 5.30 -4.90
C GLY A 124 8.80 5.32 -5.13
N GLU A 125 8.12 4.20 -4.91
CA GLU A 125 6.65 4.11 -4.97
C GLU A 125 5.99 5.08 -3.97
N LEU A 126 6.52 5.19 -2.76
CA LEU A 126 6.04 6.13 -1.74
C LEU A 126 6.20 7.58 -2.21
N VAL A 127 7.39 7.99 -2.65
CA VAL A 127 7.65 9.38 -3.05
C VAL A 127 6.75 9.78 -4.23
N GLN A 128 6.59 8.90 -5.22
CA GLN A 128 5.66 9.11 -6.31
C GLN A 128 4.22 9.25 -5.82
N PHE A 129 3.78 8.37 -4.90
CA PHE A 129 2.44 8.43 -4.33
C PHE A 129 2.19 9.73 -3.57
N ILE A 130 3.16 10.18 -2.77
CA ILE A 130 3.11 11.45 -2.03
C ILE A 130 2.99 12.65 -2.98
N SER A 131 3.78 12.66 -4.05
CA SER A 131 3.76 13.72 -5.07
C SER A 131 2.39 13.82 -5.75
N VAL A 132 1.89 12.70 -6.28
CA VAL A 132 0.60 12.64 -6.99
C VAL A 132 -0.57 13.06 -6.11
N ASN A 133 -0.52 12.76 -4.80
CA ASN A 133 -1.59 13.08 -3.86
C ASN A 133 -1.35 14.40 -3.08
N THR A 134 -0.30 15.17 -3.42
CA THR A 134 0.02 16.46 -2.77
C THR A 134 0.23 16.40 -1.24
N LEU A 135 0.80 15.29 -0.74
CA LEU A 135 0.95 15.00 0.70
C LEU A 135 2.33 15.33 1.28
N LEU A 136 3.15 16.08 0.54
CA LEU A 136 4.56 16.28 0.92
C LEU A 136 4.68 17.00 2.27
N ARG A 137 3.85 18.00 2.53
CA ARG A 137 3.94 18.83 3.73
C ARG A 137 3.81 17.99 5.00
N GLU A 138 2.92 17.02 4.99
CA GLU A 138 2.58 16.15 6.11
C GLU A 138 3.65 15.08 6.34
N PHE A 139 4.24 14.55 5.27
CA PHE A 139 5.14 13.39 5.35
C PHE A 139 6.62 13.70 5.15
N LYS A 140 7.00 14.94 4.79
CA LYS A 140 8.40 15.35 4.53
C LYS A 140 9.36 14.91 5.62
N ALA A 141 9.01 15.11 6.88
CA ALA A 141 9.89 14.76 8.00
C ALA A 141 10.20 13.25 8.03
N ARG A 142 9.20 12.40 7.82
CA ARG A 142 9.35 10.93 7.81
C ARG A 142 10.09 10.44 6.56
N ILE A 143 9.82 11.02 5.40
CA ILE A 143 10.53 10.71 4.15
C ILE A 143 12.03 11.02 4.30
N VAL A 144 12.36 12.21 4.82
CA VAL A 144 13.75 12.61 5.06
C VAL A 144 14.41 11.70 6.11
N ALA A 145 13.70 11.31 7.16
CA ALA A 145 14.21 10.37 8.14
C ALA A 145 14.51 8.98 7.51
N CYS A 146 13.61 8.46 6.68
CA CYS A 146 13.86 7.21 5.96
C CYS A 146 15.06 7.31 5.03
N TYR A 147 15.25 8.42 4.31
CA TYR A 147 16.42 8.65 3.48
C TYR A 147 17.71 8.74 4.31
N ARG A 148 17.74 9.55 5.37
CA ARG A 148 18.92 9.70 6.24
C ARG A 148 19.33 8.37 6.87
N PHE A 149 18.37 7.56 7.29
CA PHE A 149 18.64 6.22 7.80
C PHE A 149 19.48 5.38 6.82
N THR A 150 19.21 5.44 5.52
CA THR A 150 20.01 4.65 4.54
C THR A 150 21.44 5.16 4.42
N GLN A 151 21.67 6.46 4.60
CA GLN A 151 23.00 7.07 4.63
C GLN A 151 23.74 6.67 5.91
N ASP A 152 23.14 6.91 7.07
CA ASP A 152 23.75 6.69 8.38
C ASP A 152 24.13 5.22 8.60
N HIS A 153 23.34 4.30 8.04
CA HIS A 153 23.57 2.86 8.11
C HIS A 153 24.24 2.27 6.85
N HIS A 154 24.75 3.12 5.96
CA HIS A 154 25.55 2.73 4.79
C HIS A 154 24.88 1.65 3.92
N TRP A 155 23.58 1.79 3.68
CA TRP A 155 22.87 0.86 2.82
C TRP A 155 23.46 0.90 1.40
N PRO A 156 23.68 -0.24 0.75
CA PRO A 156 24.38 -0.31 -0.54
C PRO A 156 23.62 0.37 -1.69
N ASN A 157 22.33 0.68 -1.50
CA ASN A 157 21.48 1.34 -2.47
C ASN A 157 21.02 2.74 -2.03
N ALA A 158 21.79 3.40 -1.15
CA ALA A 158 21.57 4.79 -0.72
C ALA A 158 21.29 5.75 -1.89
N ASP A 159 21.99 5.61 -3.01
CA ASP A 159 21.81 6.44 -4.21
C ASP A 159 20.41 6.31 -4.84
N ASP A 160 19.78 5.12 -4.77
CA ASP A 160 18.44 4.91 -5.31
C ASP A 160 17.39 5.72 -4.52
N PHE A 161 17.59 5.86 -3.21
CA PHE A 161 16.74 6.73 -2.38
C PHE A 161 16.95 8.20 -2.72
N SER A 162 18.20 8.62 -2.94
CA SER A 162 18.50 10.00 -3.35
C SER A 162 17.79 10.37 -4.65
N LYS A 163 17.94 9.54 -5.70
CA LYS A 163 17.29 9.76 -7.00
C LYS A 163 15.76 9.80 -6.92
N SER A 164 15.18 9.07 -5.96
CA SER A 164 13.73 9.07 -5.79
C SER A 164 13.22 10.41 -5.24
N LEU A 165 14.05 11.17 -4.52
CA LEU A 165 13.68 12.48 -3.95
C LEU A 165 13.55 13.56 -5.02
N ASP A 166 14.23 13.45 -6.16
CA ASP A 166 14.13 14.39 -7.29
C ASP A 166 12.68 14.62 -7.79
N ILE A 167 11.75 13.70 -7.47
CA ILE A 167 10.32 13.78 -7.81
C ILE A 167 9.57 14.85 -6.99
N ILE A 168 10.07 15.16 -5.79
CA ILE A 168 9.44 16.04 -4.79
C ILE A 168 10.30 17.24 -4.39
N ASP A 169 11.43 17.43 -5.08
CA ASP A 169 12.29 18.61 -4.96
C ASP A 169 11.70 19.85 -5.65
#